data_AF-A0A929QYB5-F1
#
_entry.id   AF-A0A929QYB5-F1
#
_cell.length_a   1.000
_cell.length_b   1.000
_cell.length_c   1.000
_cell.angle_alpha   90.00
_cell.angle_beta   90.00
_cell.angle_gamma   90.00
#
_symmetry.space_group_name_H-M   'P 1'
#
loop_
_entity.id
_entity.type
_entity.pdbx_description
1 polymer ?
#
loop_
_entity_poly.entity_id
_entity_poly.type
_entity_poly.pdbx_seq_one_letter_code
_entity_poly.pdbx_strand_id
1 'polypeptide(L)'
;VPMAQMRRAAQALRRAGRTDEFFRSAPHSYVELDIVHMLCLNTEADPAQWQRKMEEFLPLVDNWMVADSVKPACMGAHPGAVVAAARRWTGSDHAYTVRVGVCVLMGALRTSAYAADHLHWVAGIDWDDYYVQMACAWYFATAFDAHREDAVPYVAEPGRLPDPVRRRALRKILESRRTTPEERAWVRALP
;
A
#
# COMPACT_ATOMS: atom_id res chain seq x y z
N VAL A 1 -14.11 5.17 -14.87
CA VAL A 1 -15.31 4.45 -14.34
C VAL A 1 -15.37 4.56 -12.81
N PRO A 2 -16.54 4.73 -12.14
CA PRO A 2 -16.61 4.79 -10.67
C PRO A 2 -16.16 3.49 -9.98
N MET A 3 -15.46 3.60 -8.85
CA MET A 3 -14.96 2.45 -8.06
C MET A 3 -16.05 1.42 -7.70
N ALA A 4 -17.27 1.89 -7.41
CA ALA A 4 -18.40 0.99 -7.12
C ALA A 4 -18.77 0.08 -8.32
N GLN A 5 -18.64 0.59 -9.55
CA GLN A 5 -18.91 -0.20 -10.76
C GLN A 5 -17.77 -1.20 -11.01
N MET A 6 -16.51 -0.80 -10.82
CA MET A 6 -15.36 -1.70 -10.93
C MET A 6 -15.43 -2.87 -9.93
N ARG A 7 -15.86 -2.61 -8.69
CA ARG A 7 -16.12 -3.67 -7.69
C ARG A 7 -17.23 -4.63 -8.13
N ARG A 8 -18.31 -4.12 -8.73
CA ARG A 8 -19.38 -4.96 -9.29
C ARG A 8 -18.87 -5.83 -10.44
N ALA A 9 -18.02 -5.28 -11.31
CA ALA A 9 -17.40 -6.03 -12.40
C ALA A 9 -16.51 -7.17 -11.88
N ALA A 10 -15.61 -6.90 -10.92
CA ALA A 10 -14.79 -7.93 -10.28
C ALA A 10 -15.64 -9.04 -9.63
N GLN A 11 -16.72 -8.66 -8.94
CA GLN A 11 -17.65 -9.64 -8.35
C GLN A 11 -18.39 -10.47 -9.42
N ALA A 12 -18.78 -9.87 -10.54
CA ALA A 12 -19.43 -10.57 -11.64
C ALA A 12 -18.49 -11.59 -12.29
N LEU A 13 -17.23 -11.22 -12.55
CA LEU A 13 -16.19 -12.13 -13.06
C LEU A 13 -15.99 -13.34 -12.14
N ARG A 14 -15.94 -13.10 -10.83
CA ARG A 14 -15.81 -14.17 -9.83
C ARG A 14 -17.02 -15.10 -9.82
N ARG A 15 -18.23 -14.56 -9.78
CA ARG A 15 -19.48 -15.35 -9.79
C ARG A 15 -19.64 -16.18 -11.06
N ALA A 16 -19.14 -15.68 -12.19
CA ALA A 16 -19.16 -16.38 -13.46
C ALA A 16 -18.01 -17.41 -13.62
N GLY A 17 -17.07 -17.50 -12.68
CA GLY A 17 -15.90 -18.37 -12.81
C GLY A 17 -14.92 -17.94 -13.91
N ARG A 18 -14.96 -16.67 -14.33
CA ARG A 18 -14.17 -16.14 -15.48
C ARG A 18 -12.96 -15.31 -15.07
N THR A 19 -12.53 -15.42 -13.82
CA THR A 19 -11.44 -14.58 -13.28
C THR A 19 -10.10 -14.92 -13.94
N ASP A 20 -9.76 -16.20 -14.08
CA ASP A 20 -8.51 -16.61 -14.73
C ASP A 20 -8.49 -16.30 -16.24
N GLU A 21 -9.64 -16.38 -16.91
CA GLU A 21 -9.78 -15.93 -18.31
C GLU A 21 -9.48 -14.43 -18.43
N PHE A 22 -10.01 -13.62 -17.51
CA PHE A 22 -9.76 -12.19 -17.45
C PHE A 22 -8.30 -11.86 -17.12
N PHE A 23 -7.65 -12.60 -16.21
CA PHE A 23 -6.23 -12.40 -15.93
C PHE A 23 -5.36 -12.66 -17.17
N ARG A 24 -5.69 -13.69 -17.96
CA ARG A 24 -5.01 -14.00 -19.22
C ARG A 24 -5.23 -12.98 -20.34
N SER A 25 -6.20 -12.07 -20.21
CA SER A 25 -6.38 -10.99 -21.19
C SER A 25 -5.44 -9.80 -20.94
N ALA A 26 -4.61 -9.83 -19.90
CA ALA A 26 -3.58 -8.83 -19.66
C ALA A 26 -2.45 -8.94 -20.72
N PRO A 27 -1.80 -7.82 -21.12
CA PRO A 27 -2.00 -6.46 -20.62
C PRO A 27 -3.34 -5.87 -21.05
N HIS A 28 -4.02 -5.18 -20.13
CA HIS A 28 -5.34 -4.62 -20.39
C HIS A 28 -5.23 -3.29 -21.14
N SER A 29 -6.25 -2.96 -21.96
CA SER A 29 -6.23 -1.71 -22.74
C SER A 29 -6.62 -0.45 -21.96
N TYR A 30 -7.15 -0.60 -20.74
CA TYR A 30 -7.65 0.51 -19.93
C TYR A 30 -7.26 0.32 -18.46
N VAL A 31 -6.87 1.41 -17.81
CA VAL A 31 -6.49 1.40 -16.38
C VAL A 31 -7.61 0.90 -15.48
N GLU A 32 -8.88 1.12 -15.85
CA GLU A 32 -10.00 0.57 -15.08
C GLU A 32 -10.06 -0.96 -15.09
N LEU A 33 -9.57 -1.61 -16.15
CA LEU A 33 -9.45 -3.06 -16.21
C LEU A 33 -8.31 -3.55 -15.32
N ASP A 34 -7.20 -2.83 -15.23
CA ASP A 34 -6.12 -3.13 -14.28
C ASP A 34 -6.59 -2.97 -12.82
N ILE A 35 -7.41 -1.95 -12.54
CA ILE A 35 -8.06 -1.82 -11.23
C ILE A 35 -9.00 -3.00 -10.98
N VAL A 36 -9.81 -3.43 -11.96
CA VAL A 36 -10.65 -4.63 -11.83
C VAL A 36 -9.80 -5.88 -11.60
N HIS A 37 -8.64 -6.01 -12.25
CA HIS A 37 -7.68 -7.09 -12.03
C HIS A 37 -7.22 -7.11 -10.57
N MET A 38 -6.72 -5.99 -10.05
CA MET A 38 -6.33 -5.87 -8.65
C MET A 38 -7.49 -6.19 -7.69
N LEU A 39 -8.71 -5.72 -8.00
CA LEU A 39 -9.91 -6.01 -7.20
C LEU A 39 -10.30 -7.49 -7.21
N CYS A 40 -10.05 -8.22 -8.30
CA CYS A 40 -10.22 -9.68 -8.35
C CYS A 40 -9.16 -10.37 -7.46
N LEU A 41 -7.88 -9.98 -7.59
CA LEU A 41 -6.79 -10.52 -6.77
C LEU A 41 -7.03 -10.31 -5.28
N ASN A 42 -7.57 -9.16 -4.88
CA ASN A 42 -7.94 -8.87 -3.50
C ASN A 42 -8.95 -9.85 -2.90
N THR A 43 -9.65 -10.65 -3.71
CA THR A 43 -10.65 -11.61 -3.23
C THR A 43 -10.11 -13.03 -3.09
N GLU A 44 -8.85 -13.25 -3.48
CA GLU A 44 -8.16 -14.53 -3.30
C GLU A 44 -7.96 -14.81 -1.81
N ALA A 45 -8.40 -15.99 -1.38
CA ALA A 45 -8.37 -16.40 0.03
C ALA A 45 -7.09 -17.17 0.35
N ASP A 46 -6.55 -17.90 -0.64
CA ASP A 46 -5.30 -18.63 -0.49
C ASP A 46 -4.11 -17.67 -0.65
N PRO A 47 -3.24 -17.51 0.37
CA PRO A 47 -2.15 -16.55 0.32
C PRO A 47 -1.08 -16.92 -0.72
N ALA A 48 -0.86 -18.21 -1.00
CA ALA A 48 0.11 -18.64 -2.00
C ALA A 48 -0.41 -18.39 -3.42
N GLN A 49 -1.70 -18.63 -3.67
CA GLN A 49 -2.33 -18.27 -4.93
C GLN A 49 -2.39 -16.77 -5.13
N TRP A 50 -2.71 -16.01 -4.08
CA TRP A 50 -2.73 -14.55 -4.11
C TRP A 50 -1.36 -14.01 -4.49
N GLN A 51 -0.31 -14.45 -3.78
CA GLN A 51 1.04 -13.99 -4.05
C GLN A 51 1.48 -14.31 -5.48
N ARG A 52 1.28 -15.55 -5.95
CA ARG A 52 1.66 -15.96 -7.30
C ARG A 52 0.98 -15.10 -8.37
N LYS A 53 -0.34 -14.93 -8.27
CA LYS A 53 -1.10 -14.12 -9.24
C LYS A 53 -0.76 -12.62 -9.15
N MET A 54 -0.43 -12.12 -7.96
CA MET A 54 0.11 -10.77 -7.79
C MET A 54 1.47 -10.63 -8.49
N GLU A 55 2.39 -11.58 -8.32
CA GLU A 55 3.71 -11.55 -8.96
C GLU A 55 3.64 -11.66 -10.48
N GLU A 56 2.62 -12.33 -11.03
CA GLU A 56 2.31 -12.31 -12.47
C GLU A 56 1.81 -10.94 -12.94
N PHE A 57 1.05 -10.22 -12.11
CA PHE A 57 0.44 -8.93 -12.48
C PHE A 57 1.35 -7.71 -12.22
N LEU A 58 2.19 -7.76 -11.18
CA LEU A 58 3.05 -6.66 -10.74
C LEU A 58 3.91 -6.01 -11.84
N PRO A 59 4.51 -6.77 -12.79
CA PRO A 59 5.25 -6.18 -13.92
C PRO A 59 4.40 -5.30 -14.85
N LEU A 60 3.08 -5.42 -14.80
CA LEU A 60 2.14 -4.66 -15.63
C LEU A 60 1.57 -3.43 -14.89
N VAL A 61 1.84 -3.27 -13.60
CA VAL A 61 1.32 -2.16 -12.80
C VAL A 61 2.20 -0.93 -13.00
N ASP A 62 1.71 0.10 -13.68
CA ASP A 62 2.52 1.28 -14.05
C ASP A 62 1.95 2.61 -13.51
N ASN A 63 0.96 2.54 -12.62
CA ASN A 63 0.29 3.73 -12.10
C ASN A 63 -0.19 3.55 -10.66
N TRP A 64 -0.31 4.68 -9.96
CA TRP A 64 -0.65 4.71 -8.54
C TRP A 64 -2.11 4.28 -8.25
N MET A 65 -3.03 4.43 -9.21
CA MET A 65 -4.44 4.07 -9.00
C MET A 65 -4.63 2.55 -8.87
N VAL A 66 -3.91 1.78 -9.69
CA VAL A 66 -3.89 0.31 -9.61
C VAL A 66 -3.15 -0.15 -8.35
N ALA A 67 -1.97 0.42 -8.09
CA ALA A 67 -1.17 0.11 -6.90
C ALA A 67 -1.96 0.32 -5.60
N ASP A 68 -2.64 1.47 -5.46
CA ASP A 68 -3.40 1.83 -4.25
C ASP A 68 -4.69 1.01 -4.08
N SER A 69 -5.12 0.29 -5.13
CA SER A 69 -6.30 -0.56 -5.07
C SER A 69 -6.03 -1.91 -4.38
N VAL A 70 -4.77 -2.22 -4.03
CA VAL A 70 -4.42 -3.46 -3.34
C VAL A 70 -5.00 -3.52 -1.91
N LYS A 71 -5.70 -4.62 -1.61
CA LYS A 71 -6.33 -4.90 -0.32
C LYS A 71 -6.60 -6.41 -0.18
N PRO A 72 -5.58 -7.24 0.10
CA PRO A 72 -5.71 -8.69 0.14
C PRO A 72 -6.70 -9.15 1.20
N ALA A 73 -7.73 -9.91 0.82
CA ALA A 73 -8.67 -10.53 1.75
C ALA A 73 -7.98 -11.54 2.68
N CYS A 74 -6.95 -12.23 2.19
CA CYS A 74 -6.17 -13.19 2.96
C CYS A 74 -5.30 -12.56 4.07
N MET A 75 -5.18 -11.22 4.15
CA MET A 75 -4.41 -10.53 5.20
C MET A 75 -4.85 -10.92 6.62
N GLY A 76 -6.16 -11.04 6.85
CA GLY A 76 -6.69 -11.35 8.19
C GLY A 76 -6.38 -12.78 8.65
N ALA A 77 -6.45 -13.74 7.73
CA ALA A 77 -6.24 -15.16 8.03
C ALA A 77 -4.76 -15.58 7.92
N HIS A 78 -4.00 -14.92 7.06
CA HIS A 78 -2.61 -15.28 6.71
C HIS A 78 -1.67 -14.06 6.74
N PRO A 79 -1.62 -13.30 7.85
CA PRO A 79 -0.90 -12.04 7.92
C PRO A 79 0.60 -12.19 7.61
N GLY A 80 1.25 -13.24 8.14
CA GLY A 80 2.69 -13.47 7.94
C GLY A 80 3.07 -13.69 6.48
N ALA A 81 2.27 -14.44 5.72
CA ALA A 81 2.53 -14.68 4.30
C ALA A 81 2.37 -13.40 3.47
N VAL A 82 1.31 -12.62 3.75
CA VAL A 82 1.03 -11.35 3.05
C VAL A 82 2.09 -10.29 3.36
N VAL A 83 2.49 -10.15 4.62
CA VAL A 83 3.56 -9.23 5.04
C VAL A 83 4.91 -9.65 4.44
N ALA A 84 5.22 -10.95 4.41
CA ALA A 84 6.46 -11.43 3.80
C ALA A 84 6.53 -11.11 2.29
N ALA A 85 5.41 -11.25 1.57
CA ALA A 85 5.32 -10.84 0.17
C ALA A 85 5.52 -9.34 0.01
N ALA A 86 4.83 -8.53 0.80
CA ALA A 86 4.96 -7.07 0.77
C ALA A 86 6.40 -6.61 1.03
N ARG A 87 7.09 -7.21 2.01
CA ARG A 87 8.50 -6.94 2.32
C ARG A 87 9.43 -7.27 1.15
N ARG A 88 9.16 -8.35 0.39
CA ARG A 88 9.93 -8.64 -0.83
C ARG A 88 9.71 -7.56 -1.88
N TRP A 89 8.47 -7.13 -2.07
CA TRP A 89 8.12 -6.14 -3.09
C TRP A 89 8.68 -4.75 -2.79
N THR A 90 8.85 -4.37 -1.51
CA THR A 90 9.52 -3.10 -1.15
C THR A 90 10.99 -3.03 -1.56
N GLY A 91 11.64 -4.15 -1.88
CA GLY A 91 13.01 -4.21 -2.40
C GLY A 91 13.08 -4.43 -3.92
N SER A 92 12.00 -4.18 -4.66
CA SER A 92 11.98 -4.33 -6.12
C SER A 92 12.62 -3.15 -6.83
N ASP A 93 13.18 -3.39 -8.02
CA ASP A 93 13.67 -2.33 -8.92
C ASP A 93 12.54 -1.63 -9.70
N HIS A 94 11.28 -1.98 -9.43
CA HIS A 94 10.11 -1.43 -10.12
C HIS A 94 9.24 -0.59 -9.19
N ALA A 95 9.01 0.68 -9.57
CA ALA A 95 8.37 1.72 -8.76
C ALA A 95 7.05 1.29 -8.14
N TYR A 96 6.18 0.78 -8.99
CA TYR A 96 4.83 0.46 -8.58
C TYR A 96 4.76 -0.89 -7.86
N THR A 97 5.75 -1.76 -8.05
CA THR A 97 5.92 -2.94 -7.20
C THR A 97 6.30 -2.54 -5.78
N VAL A 98 7.26 -1.62 -5.62
CA VAL A 98 7.61 -1.04 -4.31
C VAL A 98 6.39 -0.38 -3.68
N ARG A 99 5.66 0.44 -4.46
CA ARG A 99 4.42 1.11 -3.99
C ARG A 99 3.36 0.11 -3.53
N VAL A 100 3.12 -0.97 -4.28
CA VAL A 100 2.20 -2.04 -3.87
C VAL A 100 2.63 -2.64 -2.53
N GLY A 101 3.92 -2.94 -2.37
CA GLY A 101 4.47 -3.41 -1.08
C GLY A 101 4.17 -2.45 0.07
N VAL A 102 4.42 -1.17 -0.12
CA VAL A 102 4.12 -0.12 0.88
C VAL A 102 2.61 -0.04 1.16
N CYS A 103 1.75 -0.11 0.15
CA CYS A 103 0.29 -0.09 0.32
C CYS A 103 -0.24 -1.31 1.09
N VAL A 104 0.33 -2.50 0.86
CA VAL A 104 0.00 -3.71 1.64
C VAL A 104 0.43 -3.56 3.10
N LEU A 105 1.65 -3.07 3.36
CA LEU A 105 2.13 -2.79 4.72
C LEU A 105 1.28 -1.70 5.41
N MET A 106 0.83 -0.69 4.66
CA MET A 106 -0.09 0.32 5.17
C MET A 106 -1.44 -0.27 5.59
N GLY A 107 -1.95 -1.24 4.84
CA GLY A 107 -3.12 -2.02 5.23
C GLY A 107 -2.92 -2.83 6.52
N ALA A 108 -1.71 -3.35 6.74
CA ALA A 108 -1.35 -4.09 7.94
C ALA A 108 -1.36 -3.24 9.23
N LEU A 109 -1.17 -1.92 9.13
CA LEU A 109 -1.22 -1.00 10.29
C LEU A 109 -2.54 -1.07 11.07
N ARG A 110 -3.64 -1.54 10.46
CA ARG A 110 -4.97 -1.63 11.09
C ARG A 110 -5.39 -3.06 11.44
N THR A 111 -4.45 -3.99 11.44
CA THR A 111 -4.70 -5.40 11.76
C THR A 111 -3.69 -5.88 12.79
N SER A 112 -3.90 -7.10 13.30
CA SER A 112 -2.92 -7.80 14.14
C SER A 112 -1.63 -8.20 13.39
N ALA A 113 -1.54 -7.91 12.09
CA ALA A 113 -0.35 -8.17 11.29
C ALA A 113 0.76 -7.14 11.51
N TYR A 114 0.45 -5.99 12.13
CA TYR A 114 1.43 -4.94 12.35
C TYR A 114 2.56 -5.39 13.30
N ALA A 115 3.79 -5.04 12.94
CA ALA A 115 4.95 -5.06 13.82
C ALA A 115 5.76 -3.78 13.61
N ALA A 116 6.40 -3.27 14.66
CA ALA A 116 7.20 -2.04 14.63
C ALA A 116 8.31 -2.07 13.56
N ASP A 117 8.89 -3.26 13.29
CA ASP A 117 9.88 -3.49 12.24
C ASP A 117 9.41 -3.05 10.84
N HIS A 118 8.10 -3.01 10.58
CA HIS A 118 7.56 -2.55 9.31
C HIS A 118 7.91 -1.08 9.04
N LEU A 119 7.96 -0.26 10.10
CA LEU A 119 8.41 1.14 9.99
C LEU A 119 9.85 1.21 9.54
N HIS A 120 10.70 0.34 10.09
CA HIS A 120 12.11 0.28 9.70
C HIS A 120 12.27 -0.12 8.23
N TRP A 121 11.49 -1.10 7.75
CA TRP A 121 11.52 -1.51 6.35
C TRP A 121 11.11 -0.37 5.41
N VAL A 122 10.02 0.35 5.72
CA VAL A 122 9.54 1.46 4.87
C VAL A 122 10.47 2.68 4.96
N ALA A 123 11.06 2.95 6.13
CA ALA A 123 12.04 4.02 6.29
C ALA A 123 13.32 3.78 5.48
N GLY A 124 13.73 2.53 5.33
CA GLY A 124 14.90 2.12 4.55
C GLY A 124 14.72 2.13 3.04
N ILE A 125 13.54 2.48 2.54
CA ILE A 125 13.29 2.63 1.10
C ILE A 125 13.94 3.93 0.63
N ASP A 126 15.12 3.81 0.03
CA ASP A 126 15.85 4.90 -0.59
C ASP A 126 15.58 4.91 -2.10
N TRP A 127 14.60 5.71 -2.51
CA TRP A 127 14.11 5.74 -3.89
C TRP A 127 13.67 7.15 -4.30
N ASP A 128 14.14 7.62 -5.45
CA ASP A 128 13.90 8.99 -5.94
C ASP A 128 12.54 9.19 -6.62
N ASP A 129 11.84 8.11 -6.98
CA ASP A 129 10.54 8.20 -7.61
C ASP A 129 9.49 8.87 -6.71
N TYR A 130 8.80 9.85 -7.28
CA TYR A 130 7.80 10.64 -6.58
C TYR A 130 6.67 9.80 -5.99
N TYR A 131 6.19 8.77 -6.71
CA TYR A 131 5.07 7.96 -6.26
C TYR A 131 5.49 7.00 -5.15
N VAL A 132 6.72 6.49 -5.15
CA VAL A 132 7.23 5.71 -4.01
C VAL A 132 7.41 6.58 -2.78
N GLN A 133 8.01 7.77 -2.92
CA GLN A 133 8.15 8.73 -1.81
C GLN A 133 6.78 9.12 -1.22
N MET A 134 5.77 9.31 -2.08
CA MET A 134 4.41 9.63 -1.64
C MET A 134 3.74 8.47 -0.89
N ALA A 135 3.99 7.22 -1.31
CA ALA A 135 3.48 6.03 -0.62
C ALA A 135 4.11 5.90 0.77
N CYS A 136 5.44 6.05 0.87
CA CYS A 136 6.15 6.02 2.14
C CYS A 136 5.67 7.14 3.08
N ALA A 137 5.50 8.36 2.57
CA ALA A 137 4.95 9.47 3.35
C ALA A 137 3.53 9.20 3.85
N TRP A 138 2.68 8.59 3.02
CA TRP A 138 1.33 8.21 3.42
C TRP A 138 1.33 7.07 4.45
N TYR A 139 2.25 6.13 4.33
CA TYR A 139 2.47 5.08 5.31
C TYR A 139 2.79 5.68 6.68
N PHE A 140 3.76 6.60 6.78
CA PHE A 140 4.12 7.23 8.06
C PHE A 140 3.02 8.11 8.63
N ALA A 141 2.25 8.83 7.80
CA ALA A 141 1.09 9.57 8.30
C ALA A 141 -0.02 8.65 8.83
N THR A 142 -0.19 7.47 8.23
CA THR A 142 -1.15 6.46 8.67
C THR A 142 -0.67 5.75 9.94
N ALA A 143 0.63 5.50 10.05
CA ALA A 143 1.26 4.91 11.23
C ALA A 143 1.23 5.89 12.41
N PHE A 144 1.43 7.18 12.19
CA PHE A 144 1.28 8.21 13.22
C PHE A 144 -0.11 8.21 13.87
N ASP A 145 -1.15 7.95 13.08
CA ASP A 145 -2.54 7.83 13.54
C ASP A 145 -2.86 6.46 14.18
N ALA A 146 -2.14 5.40 13.81
CA ALA A 146 -2.42 4.03 14.25
C ALA A 146 -1.58 3.58 15.46
N HIS A 147 -0.31 3.95 15.45
CA HIS A 147 0.79 3.47 16.31
C HIS A 147 1.72 4.65 16.61
N ARG A 148 1.17 5.66 17.31
CA ARG A 148 1.82 6.96 17.52
C ARG A 148 3.21 6.84 18.12
N GLU A 149 3.35 6.05 19.17
CA GLU A 149 4.61 5.86 19.90
C GLU A 149 5.72 5.34 18.98
N ASP A 150 5.38 4.37 18.12
CA ASP A 150 6.34 3.78 17.18
C ASP A 150 6.68 4.72 16.01
N ALA A 151 5.72 5.52 15.55
CA ALA A 151 5.88 6.37 14.37
C ALA A 151 6.52 7.74 14.67
N VAL A 152 6.38 8.26 15.90
CA VAL A 152 6.91 9.58 16.30
C VAL A 152 8.42 9.72 16.03
N PRO A 153 9.30 8.75 16.39
CA PRO A 153 10.73 8.85 16.12
C PRO A 153 11.05 9.13 14.65
N TYR A 154 10.32 8.52 13.71
CA TYR A 154 10.57 8.66 12.27
C TYR A 154 10.21 10.03 11.72
N VAL A 155 9.14 10.65 12.23
CA VAL A 155 8.69 11.97 11.73
C VAL A 155 9.31 13.12 12.52
N ALA A 156 9.66 12.92 13.79
CA ALA A 156 10.23 13.94 14.65
C ALA A 156 11.73 14.12 14.44
N GLU A 157 12.51 13.03 14.37
CA GLU A 157 13.97 13.08 14.29
C GLU A 157 14.45 13.21 12.83
N PRO A 158 15.29 14.21 12.50
CA PRO A 158 15.96 14.27 11.20
C PRO A 158 16.78 13.01 10.90
N GLY A 159 16.86 12.63 9.62
CA GLY A 159 17.66 11.47 9.19
C GLY A 159 17.05 10.09 9.43
N ARG A 160 15.91 9.99 10.13
CA ARG A 160 15.16 8.72 10.25
C ARG A 160 14.36 8.35 9.00
N LEU A 161 14.09 9.35 8.16
CA LEU A 161 13.45 9.21 6.87
C LEU A 161 14.21 10.04 5.85
N PRO A 162 14.18 9.66 4.56
CA PRO A 162 14.58 10.57 3.50
C PRO A 162 13.82 11.89 3.62
N ASP A 163 14.55 12.99 3.54
CA ASP A 163 14.05 14.36 3.69
C ASP A 163 12.77 14.66 2.90
N PRO A 164 12.67 14.27 1.61
CA PRO A 164 11.44 14.46 0.83
C PRO A 164 10.26 13.64 1.37
N VAL A 165 10.51 12.45 1.92
CA VAL A 165 9.49 11.59 2.52
C VAL A 165 9.00 12.20 3.83
N ARG A 166 9.93 12.62 4.71
CA ARG A 166 9.61 13.26 6.00
C ARG A 166 8.72 14.49 5.81
N ARG A 167 9.11 15.42 4.93
CA ARG A 167 8.33 16.64 4.65
C ARG A 167 6.91 16.34 4.16
N ARG A 168 6.76 15.32 3.32
CA ARG A 168 5.43 14.89 2.84
C ARG A 168 4.62 14.18 3.92
N ALA A 169 5.25 13.38 4.79
CA ALA A 169 4.60 12.73 5.91
C ALA A 169 4.02 13.78 6.88
N LEU A 170 4.83 14.78 7.27
CA LEU A 170 4.39 15.89 8.12
C LEU A 170 3.21 16.64 7.51
N ARG A 171 3.27 16.95 6.21
CA ARG A 171 2.15 17.57 5.49
C ARG A 171 0.88 16.72 5.54
N LYS A 172 0.99 15.41 5.29
CA LYS A 172 -0.14 14.48 5.35
C LYS A 172 -0.74 14.36 6.75
N ILE A 173 0.08 14.40 7.79
CA ILE A 173 -0.39 14.44 9.18
C ILE A 173 -1.19 15.74 9.40
N LEU A 174 -0.68 16.90 8.97
CA LEU A 174 -1.38 18.18 9.13
C LEU A 174 -2.71 18.24 8.35
N GLU A 175 -2.76 17.67 7.15
CA GLU A 175 -3.94 17.60 6.28
C GLU A 175 -4.96 16.55 6.74
N SER A 176 -4.56 15.63 7.62
CA SER A 176 -5.43 14.57 8.13
C SER A 176 -6.54 15.15 9.01
N ARG A 177 -7.77 14.67 8.76
CA ARG A 177 -8.92 14.96 9.62
C ARG A 177 -8.87 14.22 10.96
N ARG A 178 -8.02 13.19 11.09
CA ARG A 178 -7.89 12.41 12.33
C ARG A 178 -6.91 13.04 13.33
N THR A 179 -6.03 13.93 12.87
CA THR A 179 -5.04 14.58 13.71
C THR A 179 -5.66 15.66 14.58
N THR A 180 -5.40 15.63 15.89
CA THR A 180 -5.97 16.59 16.85
C THR A 180 -5.31 17.97 16.74
N PRO A 181 -5.93 19.05 17.26
CA PRO A 181 -5.30 20.36 17.30
C PRO A 181 -3.93 20.36 18.00
N GLU A 182 -3.79 19.64 19.11
CA GLU A 182 -2.54 19.52 19.88
C GLU A 182 -1.46 18.82 19.06
N GLU A 183 -1.82 17.74 18.37
CA GLU A 183 -0.91 17.03 17.48
C GLU A 183 -0.48 17.90 16.31
N ARG A 184 -1.39 18.69 15.72
CA ARG A 184 -1.03 19.65 14.66
C ARG A 184 -0.08 20.73 15.16
N ALA A 185 -0.28 21.23 16.39
CA ALA A 185 0.63 22.19 17.00
C ALA A 185 2.01 21.57 17.21
N TRP A 186 2.07 20.34 17.73
CA TRP A 186 3.31 19.60 17.88
C TRP A 186 4.03 19.37 16.53
N VAL A 187 3.32 18.91 15.50
CA VAL A 187 3.92 18.70 14.15
C VAL A 187 4.47 20.00 13.57
N ARG A 188 3.80 21.14 13.76
CA ARG A 188 4.28 22.45 13.28
C ARG A 188 5.51 22.95 14.01
N ALA A 189 5.76 22.45 15.23
CA ALA A 189 6.93 22.81 16.02
C ALA A 189 8.17 21.93 15.71
N LEU A 190 8.01 20.88 14.90
CA LEU A 190 9.13 20.04 14.47
C LEU A 190 10.05 20.80 13.50
N PRO A 191 11.38 20.54 13.55
CA PRO A 191 12.35 21.15 12.66
C PRO A 191 12.23 20.66 11.21
#